data_AF-A0A1L8R606-F1
#
_entry.id   AF-A0A1L8R606-F1
#
_cell.length_a   1.000
_cell.length_b   1.000
_cell.length_c   1.000
_cell.angle_alpha   90.00
_cell.angle_beta   90.00
_cell.angle_gamma   90.00
#
_symmetry.space_group_name_H-M   'P 1'
#
loop_
_entity.id
_entity.type
_entity.pdbx_description
1 polymer ?
#
loop_
_entity_poly.entity_id
_entity_poly.type
_entity_poly.pdbx_seq_one_letter_code
_entity_poly.pdbx_strand_id
1 'polypeptide(L)'
;MQPSFYRYEFNLDEVGDCFIDLSKFGKGVVFVNQTNIGRFWEVGPTLSLYIPSGFLNVGRNEIVIFETEGTYQPEINLVKAPVYKEMGEG
;
A
#
# COMPACT_ATOMS: atom_id res chain seq x y z
N MET A 1 -19.62 -7.88 -0.74
CA MET A 1 -18.37 -7.11 -0.87
C MET A 1 -18.77 -5.65 -1.01
N GLN A 2 -18.26 -4.78 -0.14
CA GLN A 2 -18.60 -3.35 -0.08
C GLN A 2 -17.31 -2.54 0.07
N PRO A 3 -17.22 -1.35 -0.55
CA PRO A 3 -16.08 -0.46 -0.33
C PRO A 3 -15.86 -0.19 1.15
N SER A 4 -14.63 -0.35 1.62
CA SER A 4 -14.29 -0.31 3.04
C SER A 4 -12.93 0.35 3.28
N PHE A 5 -12.74 0.85 4.49
CA PHE A 5 -11.45 1.35 4.97
C PHE A 5 -10.79 0.32 5.87
N TYR A 6 -9.52 0.04 5.63
CA TYR A 6 -8.68 -0.87 6.40
C TYR A 6 -7.52 -0.09 7.01
N ARG A 7 -7.32 -0.22 8.33
CA ARG A 7 -6.28 0.50 9.06
C ARG A 7 -5.22 -0.48 9.58
N TYR A 8 -3.96 -0.12 9.36
CA TYR A 8 -2.77 -0.85 9.79
C TYR A 8 -1.89 0.10 10.61
N GLU A 9 -1.40 -0.37 11.75
CA GLU A 9 -0.52 0.40 12.63
C GLU A 9 0.77 -0.38 12.88
N PHE A 10 1.90 0.32 12.88
CA PHE A 10 3.21 -0.29 13.09
C PHE A 10 4.19 0.72 13.67
N ASN A 11 5.29 0.23 14.25
CA ASN A 11 6.38 1.05 14.75
C ASN A 11 7.64 0.87 13.89
N LEU A 12 8.40 1.94 13.69
CA LEU A 12 9.69 1.94 13.00
C LEU A 12 10.79 2.52 13.89
N ASP A 13 11.93 1.85 13.98
CA ASP A 13 13.12 2.38 14.69
C ASP A 13 13.91 3.37 13.82
N GLU A 14 13.82 3.22 12.50
CA GLU A 14 14.42 4.10 11.50
C GLU A 14 13.47 4.28 10.31
N VAL A 15 13.60 5.40 9.59
CA VAL A 15 12.81 5.68 8.39
C VAL A 15 13.68 5.62 7.15
N GLY A 16 13.12 5.04 6.09
CA GLY A 16 13.72 4.96 4.77
C GLY A 16 12.62 4.87 3.73
N ASP A 17 12.97 5.20 2.49
CA ASP A 17 12.05 5.07 1.37
C ASP A 17 11.68 3.60 1.17
N CYS A 18 10.41 3.33 0.91
CA CYS A 18 9.92 1.97 0.70
C CYS A 18 8.71 1.93 -0.24
N PHE A 19 8.16 0.74 -0.45
CA PHE A 19 6.92 0.56 -1.20
C PHE A 19 5.95 -0.29 -0.39
N ILE A 20 4.66 0.02 -0.43
CA ILE A 20 3.62 -0.89 0.08
C ILE A 20 3.24 -1.89 -1.02
N ASP A 21 3.30 -3.19 -0.71
CA ASP A 21 2.83 -4.27 -1.59
C ASP A 21 1.29 -4.35 -1.56
N LEU A 22 0.68 -4.14 -2.72
CA LEU A 22 -0.76 -4.13 -2.94
C LEU A 22 -1.19 -5.25 -3.92
N SER A 23 -0.30 -6.21 -4.22
CA SER A 23 -0.54 -7.31 -5.16
C SER A 23 -1.71 -8.23 -4.78
N LYS A 24 -2.13 -8.18 -3.50
CA LYS A 24 -3.25 -8.94 -2.94
C LYS A 24 -4.47 -8.08 -2.57
N PHE A 25 -4.54 -6.86 -3.09
CA PHE A 25 -5.68 -5.96 -2.95
C PHE A 25 -6.32 -5.71 -4.32
N GLY A 26 -7.63 -5.43 -4.35
CA GLY A 26 -8.38 -5.20 -5.59
C GLY A 26 -8.11 -3.83 -6.22
N LYS A 27 -8.82 -2.80 -5.75
CA LYS A 27 -8.68 -1.43 -6.26
C LYS A 27 -8.94 -0.39 -5.18
N GLY A 28 -8.22 0.72 -5.21
CA GLY A 28 -8.40 1.72 -4.16
C GLY A 28 -7.39 2.84 -4.12
N VAL A 29 -7.26 3.46 -2.94
CA VAL A 29 -6.22 4.44 -2.60
C VAL A 29 -5.60 4.14 -1.25
N VAL A 30 -4.36 4.58 -1.05
CA VAL A 30 -3.62 4.41 0.20
C VAL A 30 -3.32 5.77 0.83
N PHE A 31 -3.44 5.83 2.15
CA PHE A 31 -3.02 6.94 2.99
C PHE A 31 -1.91 6.47 3.93
N VAL A 32 -0.84 7.25 4.06
CA VAL A 32 0.24 7.05 5.03
C VAL A 32 0.25 8.27 5.94
N ASN A 33 0.06 8.08 7.24
CA ASN A 33 -0.04 9.16 8.23
C ASN A 33 -0.95 10.30 7.72
N GLN A 34 -2.18 9.92 7.33
CA GLN A 34 -3.25 10.78 6.80
C GLN A 34 -2.96 11.46 5.46
N THR A 35 -1.81 11.20 4.83
CA THR A 35 -1.45 11.72 3.49
C THR A 35 -1.80 10.70 2.41
N ASN A 36 -2.63 11.08 1.43
CA ASN A 36 -2.96 10.21 0.30
C ASN A 36 -1.74 10.07 -0.64
N ILE A 37 -1.27 8.84 -0.85
CA ILE A 37 -0.07 8.55 -1.65
C ILE A 37 -0.38 8.05 -3.07
N GLY A 38 -1.66 7.83 -3.40
CA GLY A 38 -2.07 7.47 -4.76
C GLY A 38 -3.04 6.31 -4.84
N ARG A 39 -3.28 5.87 -6.09
CA ARG A 39 -4.24 4.83 -6.48
C ARG A 39 -3.53 3.51 -6.76
N PHE A 40 -4.18 2.40 -6.43
CA PHE A 40 -3.74 1.06 -6.84
C PHE A 40 -4.86 0.32 -7.56
N TRP A 41 -4.49 -0.66 -8.39
CA TRP A 41 -5.41 -1.57 -9.05
C TRP A 41 -4.71 -2.88 -9.43
N GLU A 42 -5.31 -4.02 -9.09
CA GLU A 42 -4.79 -5.38 -9.36
C GLU A 42 -4.56 -5.73 -10.84
N VAL A 43 -5.10 -4.90 -11.75
CA VAL A 43 -4.84 -5.01 -13.19
C VAL A 43 -3.35 -4.84 -13.49
N GLY A 44 -2.62 -4.06 -12.68
CA GLY A 44 -1.21 -3.78 -12.90
C GLY A 44 -0.94 -2.77 -14.03
N PRO A 45 0.32 -2.65 -14.51
CA PRO A 45 1.47 -3.47 -14.14
C PRO A 45 2.01 -3.16 -12.74
N THR A 46 1.83 -1.94 -12.23
CA THR A 46 2.31 -1.59 -10.90
C THR A 46 1.37 -2.13 -9.82
N LEU A 47 1.91 -2.94 -8.90
CA LEU A 47 1.21 -3.55 -7.77
C LEU A 47 1.73 -3.06 -6.41
N SER A 48 2.41 -1.92 -6.40
CA SER A 48 2.91 -1.29 -5.18
C SER A 48 2.89 0.23 -5.28
N LEU A 49 2.76 0.94 -4.17
CA LEU A 49 2.92 2.39 -4.13
C LEU A 49 4.19 2.79 -3.38
N TYR A 50 4.91 3.77 -3.93
CA TYR A 50 6.08 4.36 -3.30
C TYR A 50 5.67 5.18 -2.07
N ILE A 51 6.41 4.98 -0.98
CA ILE A 51 6.28 5.74 0.26
C ILE A 51 7.61 6.46 0.48
N PRO A 52 7.68 7.77 0.21
CA PRO A 52 8.80 8.60 0.63
C PRO A 52 8.97 8.53 2.15
N SER A 53 10.22 8.42 2.62
CA SER A 53 10.59 8.46 4.04
C SER A 53 10.01 9.65 4.78
N GLY A 54 9.85 10.80 4.11
CA GLY A 54 9.24 12.01 4.68
C GLY A 54 7.74 11.88 5.05
N PHE A 55 7.07 10.81 4.64
CA PHE A 55 5.71 10.49 5.10
C PHE A 55 5.68 9.50 6.27
N LEU A 56 6.83 8.99 6.70
CA LEU A 56 6.97 8.06 7.82
C LEU A 56 7.57 8.76 9.04
N ASN A 57 7.28 8.22 10.22
CA ASN A 57 7.82 8.67 11.50
C ASN A 57 8.70 7.57 12.11
N VAL A 58 9.73 7.95 12.85
CA VAL A 58 10.31 7.06 13.87
C VAL A 58 9.28 6.89 14.98
N GLY A 59 9.03 5.66 15.40
CA GLY A 59 7.91 5.28 16.26
C GLY A 59 6.66 4.95 15.45
N ARG A 60 5.49 5.39 15.93
CA ARG A 60 4.18 4.94 15.42
C ARG A 60 3.85 5.54 14.05
N ASN A 61 3.39 4.67 13.15
CA ASN A 61 2.86 5.00 11.83
C ASN A 61 1.48 4.37 11.64
N GLU A 62 0.66 5.02 10.81
CA GLU A 62 -0.63 4.50 10.37
C GLU A 62 -0.68 4.44 8.84
N ILE A 63 -1.16 3.32 8.31
CA ILE A 63 -1.56 3.20 6.92
C ILE A 63 -3.06 2.91 6.88
N VAL A 64 -3.79 3.68 6.07
CA VAL A 64 -5.20 3.44 5.79
C VAL A 64 -5.36 3.14 4.30
N ILE A 65 -6.01 2.03 3.97
CA ILE A 65 -6.34 1.63 2.61
C ILE A 65 -7.85 1.76 2.43
N PHE A 66 -8.29 2.59 1.49
CA PHE A 66 -9.66 2.54 1.00
C PHE A 66 -9.71 1.60 -0.20
N GLU A 67 -10.42 0.48 -0.07
CA GLU A 67 -10.49 -0.59 -1.07
C GLU A 67 -11.95 -0.80 -1.53
N THR A 68 -12.17 -1.03 -2.83
CA THR A 68 -13.51 -0.98 -3.44
C THR A 68 -14.07 -2.32 -3.92
N GLU A 69 -13.24 -3.34 -4.10
CA GLU A 69 -13.62 -4.64 -4.68
C GLU A 69 -13.88 -5.72 -3.61
N GLY A 70 -13.69 -5.40 -2.33
CA GLY A 70 -13.82 -6.33 -1.20
C GLY A 70 -12.64 -7.30 -1.04
N THR A 71 -11.50 -7.01 -1.68
CA THR A 71 -10.29 -7.84 -1.66
C THR A 71 -9.21 -7.13 -0.85
N TYR A 72 -8.96 -7.63 0.37
CA TYR A 72 -8.03 -7.04 1.34
C TYR A 72 -7.21 -8.10 2.07
N GLN A 73 -6.16 -7.66 2.76
CA GLN A 73 -5.33 -8.52 3.60
C GLN A 73 -5.37 -8.07 5.07
N PRO A 74 -5.32 -8.98 6.05
CA PRO A 74 -5.22 -8.62 7.46
C PRO A 74 -3.85 -7.99 7.81
N GLU A 75 -2.84 -8.21 6.97
CA GLU A 75 -1.48 -7.72 7.13
C GLU A 75 -0.99 -7.10 5.81
N ILE A 76 -0.08 -6.14 5.89
CA ILE A 76 0.56 -5.51 4.74
C ILE A 76 2.08 -5.64 4.85
N ASN A 77 2.75 -5.63 3.69
CA ASN A 77 4.20 -5.67 3.63
C ASN A 77 4.75 -4.36 3.05
N LEU A 78 5.79 -3.84 3.71
CA LEU A 78 6.62 -2.78 3.16
C LEU A 78 7.88 -3.43 2.58
N VAL A 79 8.14 -3.16 1.30
CA VAL A 79 9.23 -3.78 0.53
C VAL A 79 10.20 -2.71 0.01
N LYS A 80 11.44 -3.13 -0.26
CA LYS A 80 12.53 -2.22 -0.70
C LYS A 80 12.51 -1.90 -2.20
N ALA A 81 11.73 -2.63 -2.98
CA ALA A 81 11.65 -2.50 -4.43
C ALA A 81 10.19 -2.56 -4.89
N PRO A 82 9.83 -1.89 -6.00
CA PRO A 82 8.47 -1.93 -6.52
C PRO A 82 8.05 -3.35 -6.92
N VAL A 83 6.77 -3.66 -6.71
CA VAL A 83 6.14 -4.92 -7.13
C VAL A 83 5.42 -4.67 -8.45
N TYR A 84 5.69 -5.53 -9.43
CA TYR A 84 5.02 -5.50 -10.73
C TYR A 84 4.30 -6.82 -11.01
N LYS A 85 3.20 -6.72 -11.76
CA LYS A 85 2.56 -7.87 -12.39
C LYS A 85 3.34 -8.25 -13.63
N GLU A 86 3.69 -9.53 -13.75
CA GLU A 86 4.16 -10.07 -15.02
C GLU A 86 3.05 -9.93 -16.06
N MET A 87 3.34 -9.20 -17.13
CA MET A 87 2.43 -9.04 -18.25
C MET A 87 2.84 -10.05 -19.32
N GLY A 88 1.94 -10.98 -19.66
CA GLY A 88 2.15 -11.86 -20.81
C GLY A 88 2.18 -11.04 -22.10
N GLU A 89 3.07 -11.40 -23.03
CA GLU A 89 3.00 -10.92 -24.41
C GLU A 89 1.70 -11.45 -25.03
N GLY A 90 0.85 -10.52 -25.50
CA GLY A 90 -0.38 -10.84 -26.22
C GLY A 90 -0.13 -11.21 -27.67
#